data_AF-A0A378XUC6-F1
#
_entry.id   AF-A0A378XUC6-F1
#
_cell.length_a   1.000
_cell.length_b   1.000
_cell.length_c   1.000
_cell.angle_alpha   90.00
_cell.angle_beta   90.00
_cell.angle_gamma   90.00
#
_symmetry.space_group_name_H-M   'P 1'
#
loop_
_entity.id
_entity.type
_entity.pdbx_description
1 polymer ?
#
loop_
_entity_poly.entity_id
_entity_poly.type
_entity_poly.pdbx_seq_one_letter_code
_entity_poly.pdbx_strand_id
1 'polypeptide(L)'
;MDVAYIIDLLRKDDVTLTPGLSTREITEVEDRYDIQFPPDLRELLMNVLPVGKSFIPWRDTSPQRMGVIWERLNWPLEGMIFDVEQNMFWHSEWGNRPTDLQEAVDICKREFLRVPKLIPVYGHRYIPEQPCEEGNPVFSVYQTDIIVYGESLQEYFKLEFGEKTYEQINFEAVKTVRFWSDLCS
;
A
#
# COMPACT_ATOMS: atom_id res chain seq x y z
N MET A 1 0.04 -14.63 -9.96
CA MET A 1 0.13 -15.01 -8.52
C MET A 1 -0.51 -16.38 -8.31
N ASP A 2 -0.11 -17.19 -7.33
CA ASP A 2 -0.87 -18.39 -6.92
C ASP A 2 -1.80 -18.06 -5.74
N VAL A 3 -3.07 -17.76 -6.04
CA VAL A 3 -4.05 -17.36 -5.02
C VAL A 3 -4.39 -18.49 -4.05
N ALA A 4 -4.36 -19.75 -4.49
CA ALA A 4 -4.66 -20.90 -3.64
C ALA A 4 -3.58 -21.08 -2.57
N TYR A 5 -2.30 -20.94 -2.97
CA TYR A 5 -1.18 -20.92 -2.04
C TYR A 5 -1.32 -19.82 -0.99
N ILE A 6 -1.68 -18.59 -1.39
CA ILE A 6 -1.86 -17.48 -0.44
C ILE A 6 -3.01 -17.77 0.53
N ILE A 7 -4.13 -18.31 0.05
CA ILE A 7 -5.26 -18.70 0.91
C ILE A 7 -4.81 -19.71 1.97
N ASP A 8 -4.03 -20.72 1.57
CA ASP A 8 -3.55 -21.75 2.51
C ASP A 8 -2.54 -21.19 3.51
N LEU A 9 -1.66 -20.29 3.08
CA LEU A 9 -0.73 -19.56 3.96
C LEU A 9 -1.50 -18.72 4.99
N LEU A 10 -2.47 -17.91 4.55
CA LEU A 10 -3.29 -17.10 5.45
C LEU A 10 -4.04 -17.97 6.47
N ARG A 11 -4.57 -19.13 6.07
CA ARG A 11 -5.23 -20.07 6.98
C ARG A 11 -4.27 -20.69 7.99
N LYS A 12 -3.06 -21.04 7.56
CA LYS A 12 -2.02 -21.60 8.43
C LYS A 12 -1.65 -20.64 9.56
N ASP A 13 -1.74 -19.34 9.30
CA ASP A 13 -1.43 -18.26 10.24
C ASP A 13 -2.67 -17.69 10.96
N ASP A 14 -3.74 -18.47 11.06
CA ASP A 14 -4.98 -18.15 11.78
C ASP A 14 -5.60 -16.81 11.34
N VAL A 15 -5.48 -16.47 10.06
CA VAL A 15 -6.17 -15.30 9.48
C VAL A 15 -7.62 -15.69 9.17
N THR A 16 -8.55 -14.90 9.69
CA THR A 16 -9.97 -15.08 9.38
C THR A 16 -10.24 -14.69 7.94
N LEU A 17 -10.78 -15.63 7.16
CA LEU A 17 -11.12 -15.44 5.75
C LEU A 17 -12.63 -15.45 5.57
N THR A 18 -13.16 -14.45 4.86
CA THR A 18 -14.57 -14.38 4.44
C THR A 18 -14.68 -14.54 2.92
N PRO A 19 -15.89 -14.76 2.36
CA PRO A 19 -16.05 -14.78 0.92
C PRO A 19 -15.46 -13.53 0.27
N GLY A 20 -14.83 -13.70 -0.89
CA GLY A 20 -14.24 -12.59 -1.65
C GLY A 20 -15.29 -11.56 -2.11
N LEU A 21 -14.80 -10.39 -2.50
CA LEU A 21 -15.61 -9.30 -3.04
C LEU A 21 -16.13 -9.68 -4.43
N SER A 22 -17.41 -9.43 -4.67
CA SER A 22 -17.98 -9.46 -6.00
C SER A 22 -17.38 -8.37 -6.89
N THR A 23 -17.49 -8.52 -8.21
CA THR A 23 -17.09 -7.46 -9.15
C THR A 23 -17.76 -6.12 -8.83
N ARG A 24 -19.02 -6.14 -8.37
CA ARG A 24 -19.76 -4.95 -7.98
C ARG A 24 -19.14 -4.28 -6.74
N GLU A 25 -18.83 -5.06 -5.71
CA GLU A 25 -18.19 -4.54 -4.49
C GLU A 25 -16.79 -3.99 -4.80
N ILE A 26 -16.03 -4.62 -5.69
CA ILE A 26 -14.74 -4.09 -6.14
C ILE A 26 -14.92 -2.70 -6.77
N THR A 27 -15.82 -2.57 -7.75
CA THR A 27 -16.08 -1.28 -8.39
C THR A 27 -16.58 -0.24 -7.39
N GLU A 28 -17.47 -0.61 -6.46
CA GLU A 28 -17.94 0.31 -5.42
C GLU A 28 -16.81 0.79 -4.49
N VAL A 29 -15.80 -0.04 -4.23
CA VAL A 29 -14.62 0.35 -3.43
C VAL A 29 -13.68 1.24 -4.23
N GLU A 30 -13.36 0.86 -5.48
CA GLU A 30 -12.52 1.63 -6.40
C GLU A 30 -13.10 3.04 -6.60
N ASP A 31 -14.40 3.15 -6.88
CA ASP A 31 -15.09 4.43 -7.08
C ASP A 31 -15.14 5.27 -5.79
N ARG A 32 -15.39 4.65 -4.64
CA ARG A 32 -15.55 5.36 -3.36
C ARG A 32 -14.26 6.00 -2.87
N TYR A 33 -13.14 5.33 -3.08
CA TYR A 33 -11.83 5.76 -2.60
C TYR A 33 -10.93 6.33 -3.70
N ASP A 34 -11.43 6.38 -4.94
CA ASP A 34 -10.69 6.83 -6.12
C ASP A 34 -9.37 6.07 -6.27
N ILE A 35 -9.42 4.73 -6.16
CA ILE A 35 -8.25 3.86 -6.29
C ILE A 35 -8.47 2.82 -7.39
N GLN A 36 -7.40 2.27 -7.91
CA GLN A 36 -7.46 1.12 -8.80
C GLN A 36 -6.65 -0.05 -8.23
N PHE A 37 -7.32 -1.18 -7.92
CA PHE A 37 -6.59 -2.33 -7.42
C PHE A 37 -5.70 -2.93 -8.53
N PRO A 38 -4.41 -3.16 -8.29
CA PRO A 38 -3.59 -3.92 -9.24
C PRO A 38 -4.15 -5.34 -9.38
N PRO A 39 -3.95 -6.01 -10.54
CA PRO A 39 -4.66 -7.24 -10.87
C PRO A 39 -4.48 -8.38 -9.85
N ASP A 40 -3.31 -8.51 -9.24
CA ASP A 40 -3.02 -9.53 -8.22
C ASP A 40 -3.74 -9.25 -6.88
N LEU A 41 -3.77 -8.01 -6.41
CA LEU A 41 -4.57 -7.66 -5.23
C LEU A 41 -6.06 -7.81 -5.51
N ARG A 42 -6.52 -7.42 -6.70
CA ARG A 42 -7.91 -7.61 -7.14
C ARG A 42 -8.27 -9.09 -7.17
N GLU A 43 -7.43 -9.94 -7.75
CA GLU A 43 -7.62 -11.40 -7.81
C GLU A 43 -7.74 -11.98 -6.40
N LEU A 44 -6.85 -11.61 -5.48
CA LEU A 44 -6.92 -12.06 -4.09
C LEU A 44 -8.25 -11.66 -3.45
N LEU A 45 -8.58 -10.37 -3.48
CA LEU A 45 -9.78 -9.82 -2.84
C LEU A 45 -11.07 -10.40 -3.41
N MET A 46 -11.11 -10.75 -4.70
CA MET A 46 -12.26 -11.38 -5.33
C MET A 46 -12.42 -12.87 -4.99
N ASN A 47 -11.31 -13.58 -4.73
CA ASN A 47 -11.35 -14.98 -4.30
C ASN A 47 -11.63 -15.11 -2.80
N VAL A 48 -11.02 -14.24 -1.99
CA VAL A 48 -11.13 -14.27 -0.53
C VAL A 48 -10.94 -12.88 0.05
N LEU A 49 -11.64 -12.56 1.13
CA LEU A 49 -11.41 -11.32 1.87
C LEU A 49 -10.85 -11.65 3.27
N PRO A 50 -9.55 -11.41 3.51
CA PRO A 50 -8.97 -11.46 4.85
C PRO A 50 -9.58 -10.37 5.74
N VAL A 51 -9.95 -10.72 6.97
CA VAL A 51 -10.56 -9.79 7.93
C VAL A 51 -9.94 -9.92 9.31
N GLY A 52 -10.01 -8.83 10.09
CA GLY A 52 -9.42 -8.76 11.43
C GLY A 52 -7.91 -8.47 11.40
N LYS A 53 -7.26 -8.58 12.57
CA LYS A 53 -5.87 -8.14 12.79
C LYS A 53 -5.66 -6.71 12.24
N SER A 54 -4.77 -6.54 11.26
CA SER A 54 -4.47 -5.27 10.60
C SER A 54 -4.89 -5.24 9.13
N PHE A 55 -5.75 -6.16 8.68
CA PHE A 55 -6.31 -6.14 7.32
C PHE A 55 -7.35 -5.03 7.14
N ILE A 56 -7.49 -4.59 5.89
CA ILE A 56 -8.37 -3.48 5.54
C ILE A 56 -9.81 -3.97 5.35
N PRO A 57 -10.80 -3.38 6.05
CA PRO A 57 -12.18 -3.86 6.06
C PRO A 57 -12.96 -3.41 4.80
N TRP A 58 -12.47 -3.74 3.60
CA TRP A 58 -12.97 -3.20 2.32
C TRP A 58 -14.48 -3.31 2.10
N ARG A 59 -15.12 -4.37 2.63
CA ARG A 59 -16.57 -4.58 2.52
C ARG A 59 -17.40 -3.70 3.47
N ASP A 60 -16.82 -3.23 4.57
CA ASP A 60 -17.58 -2.57 5.63
C ASP A 60 -17.82 -1.08 5.31
N THR A 61 -19.07 -0.75 5.00
CA THR A 61 -19.50 0.61 4.65
C THR A 61 -20.05 1.40 5.83
N SER A 62 -19.86 0.93 7.08
CA SER A 62 -20.21 1.75 8.25
C SER A 62 -19.32 2.99 8.31
N PRO A 63 -19.84 4.16 8.75
CA PRO A 63 -19.05 5.39 8.81
C PRO A 63 -17.73 5.24 9.57
N GLN A 64 -17.74 4.45 10.64
CA GLN A 64 -16.55 4.19 11.47
C GLN A 64 -15.48 3.44 10.67
N ARG A 65 -15.87 2.42 9.90
CA ARG A 65 -14.93 1.58 9.15
C ARG A 65 -14.46 2.25 7.88
N MET A 66 -15.32 3.02 7.24
CA MET A 66 -14.93 3.91 6.15
C MET A 66 -13.89 4.93 6.61
N GLY A 67 -14.03 5.49 7.82
CA GLY A 67 -13.03 6.38 8.43
C GLY A 67 -11.65 5.71 8.56
N VAL A 68 -11.60 4.47 9.05
CA VAL A 68 -10.35 3.70 9.14
C VAL A 68 -9.70 3.48 7.77
N ILE A 69 -10.48 3.22 6.72
CA ILE A 69 -9.95 3.05 5.36
C ILE A 69 -9.36 4.37 4.85
N TRP A 70 -10.05 5.49 5.07
CA TRP A 70 -9.56 6.83 4.72
C TRP A 70 -8.26 7.16 5.46
N GLU A 71 -8.17 6.90 6.76
CA GLU A 71 -6.95 7.08 7.54
C GLU A 71 -5.79 6.25 6.96
N ARG A 72 -6.06 4.99 6.59
CA ARG A 72 -5.03 4.10 6.01
C ARG A 72 -4.56 4.57 4.63
N LEU A 73 -5.46 5.08 3.80
CA LEU A 73 -5.13 5.65 2.49
C LEU A 73 -4.36 6.98 2.61
N ASN A 74 -4.68 7.79 3.62
CA ASN A 74 -4.02 9.08 3.85
C ASN A 74 -2.70 8.97 4.62
N TRP A 75 -2.44 7.86 5.30
CA TRP A 75 -1.24 7.63 6.11
C TRP A 75 0.08 8.00 5.38
N PRO A 76 0.32 7.63 4.10
CA PRO A 76 1.55 8.03 3.41
C PRO A 76 1.67 9.55 3.24
N LEU A 77 0.56 10.26 2.98
CA LEU A 77 0.55 11.72 2.88
C LEU A 77 0.80 12.36 4.24
N GLU A 78 0.11 11.90 5.28
CA GLU A 78 0.26 12.41 6.65
C GLU A 78 1.71 12.25 7.15
N GLY A 79 2.29 11.08 6.90
CA GLY A 79 3.68 10.80 7.24
C GLY A 79 4.67 11.69 6.48
N MET A 80 4.41 11.94 5.19
CA MET A 80 5.26 12.83 4.38
C MET A 80 5.15 14.29 4.82
N ILE A 81 3.95 14.78 5.12
CA ILE A 81 3.74 16.13 5.69
C ILE A 81 4.52 16.25 7.01
N PHE A 82 4.42 15.25 7.89
CA PHE A 82 5.16 15.25 9.14
C PHE A 82 6.67 15.38 8.90
N ASP A 83 7.24 14.64 7.96
CA ASP A 83 8.67 14.71 7.67
C ASP A 83 9.09 16.00 6.97
N VAL A 84 8.20 16.59 6.16
CA VAL A 84 8.39 17.95 5.66
C VAL A 84 8.47 18.93 6.82
N GLU A 85 7.61 18.81 7.83
CA GLU A 85 7.57 19.73 8.97
C GLU A 85 8.72 19.52 9.97
N GLN A 86 9.05 18.27 10.28
CA GLN A 86 9.89 17.92 11.42
C GLN A 86 11.28 17.41 11.04
N ASN A 87 11.44 16.80 9.86
CA ASN A 87 12.62 16.04 9.48
C ASN A 87 13.32 16.55 8.22
N MET A 88 13.01 17.79 7.81
CA MET A 88 13.62 18.46 6.64
C MET A 88 13.49 17.66 5.33
N PHE A 89 12.56 16.72 5.25
CA PHE A 89 12.34 15.94 4.04
C PHE A 89 11.98 16.85 2.87
N TRP A 90 12.59 16.58 1.72
CA TRP A 90 12.28 17.26 0.47
C TRP A 90 12.72 16.41 -0.72
N HIS A 91 11.77 15.96 -1.53
CA HIS A 91 12.09 15.16 -2.71
C HIS A 91 12.79 16.01 -3.77
N SER A 92 13.80 15.48 -4.44
CA SER A 92 14.62 16.23 -5.41
C SER A 92 13.82 16.74 -6.62
N GLU A 93 12.77 16.03 -7.01
CA GLU A 93 11.88 16.45 -8.11
C GLU A 93 11.00 17.65 -7.77
N TRP A 94 10.89 18.04 -6.49
CA TRP A 94 10.05 19.16 -6.06
C TRP A 94 10.76 20.52 -6.18
N GLY A 95 12.00 20.54 -6.67
CA GLY A 95 12.81 21.74 -6.79
C GLY A 95 13.38 22.20 -5.45
N ASN A 96 13.61 23.51 -5.31
CA ASN A 96 14.15 24.05 -4.06
C ASN A 96 13.07 24.13 -2.98
N ARG A 97 13.41 23.68 -1.78
CA ARG A 97 12.54 23.80 -0.62
C ARG A 97 12.33 25.28 -0.26
N PRO A 98 11.08 25.76 -0.13
CA PRO A 98 10.82 27.13 0.31
C PRO A 98 11.17 27.30 1.78
N THR A 99 11.44 28.55 2.19
CA THR A 99 11.70 28.89 3.59
C THR A 99 10.43 28.95 4.42
N ASP A 100 9.29 29.23 3.79
CA ASP A 100 7.99 29.21 4.45
C ASP A 100 7.49 27.76 4.59
N LEU A 101 7.14 27.38 5.82
CA LEU A 101 6.73 26.01 6.11
C LEU A 101 5.37 25.66 5.49
N GLN A 102 4.43 26.60 5.50
CA GLN A 102 3.11 26.37 4.93
C GLN A 102 3.21 26.16 3.43
N GLU A 103 4.04 26.95 2.74
CA GLU A 103 4.36 26.77 1.33
C GLU A 103 4.99 25.39 1.07
N ALA A 104 5.92 24.93 1.92
CA ALA A 104 6.52 23.60 1.80
C ALA A 104 5.47 22.48 1.89
N VAL A 105 4.55 22.59 2.86
CA VAL A 105 3.45 21.62 3.06
C VAL A 105 2.46 21.66 1.88
N ASP A 106 2.15 22.83 1.35
CA ASP A 106 1.24 22.97 0.21
C ASP A 106 1.84 22.39 -1.08
N ILE A 107 3.15 22.55 -1.28
CA ILE A 107 3.89 21.88 -2.36
C ILE A 107 3.85 20.36 -2.16
N CYS A 108 4.15 19.86 -0.95
CA CYS A 108 4.10 18.42 -0.64
C CYS A 108 2.73 17.82 -1.01
N LYS A 109 1.63 18.43 -0.55
CA LYS A 109 0.27 17.97 -0.86
C LYS A 109 0.00 17.95 -2.36
N ARG A 110 0.41 19.01 -3.07
CA ARG A 110 0.18 19.13 -4.52
C ARG A 110 0.98 18.10 -5.31
N GLU A 111 2.25 17.89 -4.99
CA GLU A 111 3.07 16.92 -5.71
C GLU A 111 2.66 15.47 -5.36
N PHE A 112 2.21 15.22 -4.14
CA PHE A 112 1.65 13.92 -3.74
C PHE A 112 0.45 13.50 -4.60
N LEU A 113 -0.38 14.43 -5.06
CA LEU A 113 -1.49 14.12 -5.98
C LEU A 113 -1.04 13.57 -7.34
N ARG A 114 0.26 13.61 -7.65
CA ARG A 114 0.84 13.18 -8.93
C ARG A 114 1.62 11.88 -8.84
N VAL A 115 1.79 11.33 -7.63
CA VAL A 115 2.50 10.07 -7.40
C VAL A 115 1.49 8.92 -7.44
N PRO A 116 1.91 7.68 -7.79
CA PRO A 116 1.05 6.51 -7.70
C PRO A 116 0.42 6.39 -6.31
N LYS A 117 -0.91 6.22 -6.19
CA LYS A 117 -1.49 5.98 -4.85
C LYS A 117 -1.02 4.64 -4.30
N LEU A 118 -0.81 4.61 -2.99
CA LEU A 118 -0.49 3.41 -2.24
C LEU A 118 -1.76 2.84 -1.63
N ILE A 119 -2.07 1.60 -2.00
CA ILE A 119 -3.24 0.87 -1.53
C ILE A 119 -2.83 0.01 -0.32
N PRO A 120 -3.46 0.19 0.85
CA PRO A 120 -3.11 -0.59 2.03
C PRO A 120 -3.51 -2.06 1.88
N VAL A 121 -2.60 -2.96 2.26
CA VAL A 121 -2.80 -4.42 2.22
C VAL A 121 -2.99 -4.96 3.64
N TYR A 122 -2.06 -4.63 4.54
CA TYR A 122 -2.04 -5.10 5.93
C TYR A 122 -1.12 -4.22 6.77
N GLY A 123 -1.62 -3.66 7.88
CA GLY A 123 -0.79 -2.81 8.74
C GLY A 123 -0.19 -1.62 7.97
N HIS A 124 1.13 -1.49 7.98
CA HIS A 124 1.88 -0.47 7.25
C HIS A 124 2.41 -0.96 5.89
N ARG A 125 1.76 -1.99 5.31
CA ARG A 125 2.15 -2.60 4.04
C ARG A 125 1.23 -2.11 2.93
N TYR A 126 1.82 -1.60 1.85
CA TYR A 126 1.11 -0.95 0.76
C TYR A 126 1.58 -1.47 -0.60
N ILE A 127 0.65 -1.60 -1.54
CA ILE A 127 0.97 -1.90 -2.95
C ILE A 127 0.59 -0.68 -3.80
N PRO A 128 1.41 -0.28 -4.80
CA PRO A 128 1.05 0.84 -5.65
C PRO A 128 -0.06 0.47 -6.64
N GLU A 129 -0.94 1.43 -6.90
CA GLU A 129 -1.96 1.29 -7.96
C GLU A 129 -1.36 1.39 -9.37
N GLN A 130 -0.20 2.02 -9.52
CA GLN A 130 0.48 2.25 -10.79
C GLN A 130 1.94 1.76 -10.76
N PRO A 131 2.39 1.02 -11.79
CA PRO A 131 1.61 0.57 -12.95
C PRO A 131 0.50 -0.42 -12.55
N CYS A 132 -0.66 -0.37 -13.22
CA CYS A 132 -1.78 -1.25 -12.92
C CYS A 132 -1.56 -2.64 -13.55
N GLU A 133 -0.55 -3.36 -13.04
CA GLU A 133 -0.09 -4.66 -13.52
C GLU A 133 0.26 -5.57 -12.34
N GLU A 134 0.35 -6.88 -12.59
CA GLU A 134 0.75 -7.85 -11.56
C GLU A 134 2.24 -7.70 -11.19
N GLY A 135 2.59 -8.11 -9.97
CA GLY A 135 3.98 -8.19 -9.56
C GLY A 135 4.59 -6.84 -9.20
N ASN A 136 3.75 -5.88 -8.82
CA ASN A 136 4.21 -4.67 -8.15
C ASN A 136 4.79 -5.04 -6.78
N PRO A 137 5.87 -4.36 -6.33
CA PRO A 137 6.39 -4.57 -5.00
C PRO A 137 5.39 -4.11 -3.93
N VAL A 138 5.49 -4.72 -2.76
CA VAL A 138 4.82 -4.22 -1.56
C VAL A 138 5.82 -3.42 -0.75
N PHE A 139 5.45 -2.23 -0.33
CA PHE A 139 6.26 -1.34 0.48
C PHE A 139 5.85 -1.41 1.94
N SER A 140 6.83 -1.34 2.83
CA SER A 140 6.62 -0.92 4.21
C SER A 140 6.70 0.59 4.26
N VAL A 141 5.65 1.27 4.73
CA VAL A 141 5.56 2.73 4.72
C VAL A 141 5.39 3.26 6.14
N TYR A 142 6.44 3.90 6.65
CA TYR A 142 6.39 4.62 7.92
C TYR A 142 6.98 6.01 7.72
N GLN A 143 6.10 7.00 7.51
CA GLN A 143 6.52 8.34 7.10
C GLN A 143 7.31 8.27 5.76
N THR A 144 8.46 8.92 5.66
CA THR A 144 9.35 8.81 4.49
C THR A 144 10.42 7.72 4.63
N ASP A 145 10.42 6.96 5.73
CA ASP A 145 11.16 5.71 5.84
C ASP A 145 10.35 4.60 5.13
N ILE A 146 10.75 4.35 3.88
CA ILE A 146 10.09 3.41 2.98
C ILE A 146 11.09 2.34 2.60
N ILE A 147 10.68 1.08 2.70
CA ILE A 147 11.48 -0.06 2.23
C ILE A 147 10.63 -0.98 1.38
N VAL A 148 11.28 -1.69 0.45
CA VAL A 148 10.65 -2.81 -0.24
C VAL A 148 10.46 -3.95 0.75
N TYR A 149 9.21 -4.38 0.92
CA TYR A 149 8.80 -5.45 1.83
C TYR A 149 8.06 -6.55 1.05
N GLY A 150 8.71 -7.02 -0.03
CA GLY A 150 8.19 -8.05 -0.92
C GLY A 150 8.27 -7.61 -2.38
N GLU A 151 8.83 -8.47 -3.23
CA GLU A 151 9.03 -8.23 -4.65
C GLU A 151 7.73 -8.27 -5.46
N SER A 152 6.71 -8.93 -4.90
CA SER A 152 5.35 -9.03 -5.42
C SER A 152 4.40 -9.27 -4.26
N LEU A 153 3.09 -9.18 -4.48
CA LEU A 153 2.09 -9.47 -3.45
C LEU A 153 2.26 -10.87 -2.84
N GLN A 154 2.58 -11.88 -3.64
CA GLN A 154 2.81 -13.25 -3.14
C GLN A 154 4.07 -13.34 -2.26
N GLU A 155 5.18 -12.76 -2.72
CA GLU A 155 6.44 -12.80 -1.97
C GLU A 155 6.37 -11.99 -0.68
N TYR A 156 5.60 -10.90 -0.69
CA TYR A 156 5.21 -10.18 0.52
C TYR A 156 4.49 -11.08 1.52
N PHE A 157 3.47 -11.83 1.10
CA PHE A 157 2.75 -12.71 2.02
C PHE A 157 3.66 -13.79 2.62
N LYS A 158 4.60 -14.33 1.83
CA LYS A 158 5.61 -15.28 2.36
C LYS A 158 6.49 -14.66 3.43
N LEU A 159 6.90 -13.40 3.27
CA LEU A 159 7.69 -12.66 4.26
C LEU A 159 6.87 -12.38 5.53
N GLU A 160 5.66 -11.84 5.36
CA GLU A 160 4.79 -11.43 6.46
C GLU A 160 4.40 -12.62 7.35
N PHE A 161 4.25 -13.81 6.76
CA PHE A 161 3.84 -15.04 7.44
C PHE A 161 4.98 -16.07 7.58
N GLY A 162 6.23 -15.63 7.50
CA GLY A 162 7.40 -16.40 7.98
C GLY A 162 7.87 -17.56 7.10
N GLU A 163 7.37 -17.70 5.88
CA GLU A 163 7.86 -18.68 4.88
C GLU A 163 9.14 -18.17 4.18
N LYS A 164 9.43 -16.87 4.30
CA LYS A 164 10.59 -16.18 3.73
C LYS A 164 11.13 -15.16 4.72
N THR A 165 12.44 -14.91 4.71
CA THR A 165 13.08 -13.83 5.48
C THR A 165 13.47 -12.66 4.59
N TYR A 166 13.66 -11.49 5.21
CA TYR A 166 13.98 -10.26 4.49
C TYR A 166 15.26 -10.36 3.65
N GLU A 167 16.26 -11.12 4.12
CA GLU A 167 17.53 -11.35 3.41
C GLU A 167 17.36 -12.16 2.12
N GLN A 168 16.21 -12.83 1.95
CA GLN A 168 15.89 -13.60 0.76
C GLN A 168 15.16 -12.77 -0.31
N ILE A 169 14.95 -11.47 -0.09
CA ILE A 169 14.39 -10.57 -1.10
C ILE A 169 15.37 -10.44 -2.26
N ASN A 170 14.90 -10.76 -3.47
CA ASN A 170 15.62 -10.52 -4.70
C ASN A 170 15.36 -9.10 -5.20
N PHE A 171 16.16 -8.14 -4.72
CA PHE A 171 16.04 -6.73 -5.12
C PHE A 171 16.24 -6.49 -6.63
N GLU A 172 16.94 -7.38 -7.36
CA GLU A 172 17.10 -7.27 -8.81
C GLU A 172 15.80 -7.57 -9.58
N ALA A 173 14.87 -8.31 -8.97
CA ALA A 173 13.57 -8.62 -9.56
C ALA A 173 12.48 -7.60 -9.20
N VAL A 174 12.78 -6.64 -8.33
CA VAL A 174 11.82 -5.62 -7.88
C VAL A 174 11.55 -4.63 -8.99
N LYS A 175 10.28 -4.49 -9.37
CA LYS A 175 9.87 -3.46 -10.32
C LYS A 175 10.05 -2.08 -9.72
N THR A 176 10.55 -1.16 -10.52
CA THR A 176 10.64 0.25 -10.15
C THR A 176 9.26 0.88 -10.20
N VAL A 177 8.89 1.57 -9.13
CA VAL A 177 7.64 2.31 -9.00
C VAL A 177 8.02 3.77 -8.91
N ARG A 178 7.53 4.59 -9.85
CA ARG A 178 7.82 6.04 -9.89
C ARG A 178 7.60 6.64 -8.51
N PHE A 179 8.53 7.51 -8.08
CA PHE A 179 8.55 8.20 -6.79
C PHE A 179 8.81 7.29 -5.59
N TRP A 180 8.08 6.18 -5.43
CA TRP A 180 8.21 5.32 -4.24
C TRP A 180 9.53 4.56 -4.19
N SER A 181 10.03 4.09 -5.33
CA SER A 181 11.33 3.43 -5.40
C SER A 181 12.50 4.37 -5.10
N ASP A 182 12.35 5.66 -5.36
CA ASP A 182 13.40 6.67 -5.08
C ASP A 182 13.54 6.95 -3.58
N LEU A 183 12.48 6.69 -2.81
CA LEU A 183 12.45 6.80 -1.34
C LEU A 183 12.92 5.53 -0.64
N CYS A 184 13.13 4.43 -1.37
CA CYS A 184 13.54 3.17 -0.77
C CYS A 184 15.02 3.20 -0.35
N SER A 185 15.31 2.79 0.88
CA SER A 185 16.68 2.64 1.42
C SER A 185 17.00 1.25 1.93
#